data_AF-A0A6N4R2H5-F1
#
_entry.id   AF-A0A6N4R2H5-F1
#
_cell.length_a   1.000
_cell.length_b   1.000
_cell.length_c   1.000
_cell.angle_alpha   90.00
_cell.angle_beta   90.00
_cell.angle_gamma   90.00
#
_symmetry.space_group_name_H-M   'P 1'
#
loop_
_entity.id
_entity.type
_entity.pdbx_description
1 polymer ?
#
loop_
_entity_poly.entity_id
_entity_poly.type
_entity_poly.pdbx_seq_one_letter_code
_entity_poly.pdbx_strand_id
1 'polypeptide(L)'
;MFWMKINKFKIGLIVSVIVLFQSCLTEKPQGLVGLFFSILQDKPIQPDSTSSIPQTGPGGPPAASVHKIVIEPSTFTQEAGGTVQFRAYYYIDGVLNSEVTESVDWSSADTSVLTVSNTPGSKGLATKVAYGVSNVTISPISPLADTLPTTYTNEDATATVADLTSPTLISFSPPNGSSGFSPNSFRLRYVFSEPMDTSAAPIMSFDDKMGASSFAPFPGFSYSYLWDSSTVLSVYVYPLPENFTIRWNMISTAVTDAAGNPLNTNYSGTSGTTAEYFLTPLADTGQTQCWDASGALIACAGTGMDAAIIGASPTSSLSLPSVNPSYPNEPITYHGLTDLTWASCVNGQAWSGSNCTGTGSPNLYGALAATWQQAVHRCREYDKLNGGAGYAGLQNWRLPTIREMQSLFDYSYYADDYIISPIHFPNIIDGNTNYWSSSVRANSKDKAFKVNIYAGKTQSADKTTNLYYHYCVTSG
;
A
#
# COMPACT_ATOMS: atom_id res chain seq x y z
N MET A 1 -47.23 38.45 20.58
CA MET A 1 -48.06 38.19 21.78
C MET A 1 -47.39 37.05 22.55
N PHE A 2 -46.93 37.32 23.78
CA PHE A 2 -46.60 36.40 24.89
C PHE A 2 -45.72 35.14 24.69
N TRP A 3 -44.42 35.30 25.03
CA TRP A 3 -43.66 34.65 26.13
C TRP A 3 -43.98 33.25 26.71
N MET A 4 -42.95 32.37 26.70
CA MET A 4 -42.21 31.78 27.87
C MET A 4 -42.39 30.31 28.35
N LYS A 5 -41.21 29.75 28.73
CA LYS A 5 -40.82 28.73 29.77
C LYS A 5 -40.92 27.23 29.40
N ILE A 6 -39.83 26.43 29.38
CA ILE A 6 -38.82 26.02 30.41
C ILE A 6 -39.43 25.24 31.59
N ASN A 7 -39.20 23.91 31.69
CA ASN A 7 -38.35 23.23 32.71
C ASN A 7 -38.56 21.69 32.85
N LYS A 8 -37.41 21.00 32.99
CA LYS A 8 -37.05 19.94 33.98
C LYS A 8 -37.60 18.48 33.93
N PHE A 9 -36.63 17.58 33.74
CA PHE A 9 -36.21 16.47 34.63
C PHE A 9 -37.24 15.45 35.13
N LYS A 10 -37.05 14.18 34.75
CA LYS A 10 -37.01 13.03 35.69
C LYS A 10 -36.34 11.82 35.01
N ILE A 11 -35.22 11.39 35.59
CA ILE A 11 -34.48 10.17 35.29
C ILE A 11 -35.16 9.03 36.07
N GLY A 12 -35.52 7.95 35.38
CA GLY A 12 -35.98 6.68 35.93
C GLY A 12 -35.14 5.55 35.36
N LEU A 13 -34.43 4.88 36.25
CA LEU A 13 -33.59 3.70 36.04
C LEU A 13 -34.48 2.46 35.80
N ILE A 14 -34.16 1.60 34.83
CA ILE A 14 -34.30 0.12 34.88
C ILE A 14 -33.46 -0.51 33.75
N VAL A 15 -32.89 -1.66 34.10
CA VAL A 15 -31.80 -2.44 33.51
C VAL A 15 -32.31 -3.51 32.54
N SER A 16 -31.42 -3.94 31.62
CA SER A 16 -31.36 -5.22 30.86
C SER A 16 -31.63 -5.09 29.35
N VAL A 17 -30.94 -5.74 28.39
CA VAL A 17 -29.81 -6.67 28.33
C VAL A 17 -29.39 -6.75 26.83
N ILE A 18 -28.07 -6.73 26.55
CA ILE A 18 -27.26 -7.47 25.54
C ILE A 18 -27.77 -7.65 24.09
N VAL A 19 -26.96 -7.32 23.07
CA VAL A 19 -26.17 -8.18 22.12
C VAL A 19 -25.40 -7.21 21.18
N LEU A 20 -24.07 -7.23 21.03
CA LEU A 20 -23.31 -7.96 20.00
C LEU A 20 -21.79 -7.76 20.23
N PHE A 21 -21.05 -8.84 20.51
CA PHE A 21 -20.16 -9.62 19.61
C PHE A 21 -18.72 -9.10 19.51
N GLN A 22 -17.78 -9.91 19.99
CA GLN A 22 -16.47 -10.07 19.37
C GLN A 22 -15.88 -11.45 19.68
N SER A 23 -15.36 -12.09 18.64
CA SER A 23 -14.98 -13.49 18.59
C SER A 23 -13.48 -13.69 18.82
N CYS A 24 -13.16 -14.71 19.62
CA CYS A 24 -12.10 -15.71 19.50
C CYS A 24 -10.70 -15.30 19.01
N LEU A 25 -9.71 -15.43 19.90
CA LEU A 25 -8.41 -16.03 19.59
C LEU A 25 -7.98 -16.92 20.78
N THR A 26 -7.67 -18.18 20.47
CA THR A 26 -7.00 -19.15 21.34
C THR A 26 -5.50 -18.95 21.28
N GLU A 27 -4.80 -18.99 22.41
CA GLU A 27 -3.46 -19.59 22.51
C GLU A 27 -3.05 -19.79 23.99
N LYS A 28 -2.52 -20.97 24.28
CA LYS A 28 -1.83 -21.32 25.54
C LYS A 28 -0.39 -20.80 25.47
N PRO A 29 0.22 -20.47 26.62
CA PRO A 29 1.51 -21.12 26.89
C PRO A 29 1.69 -21.57 28.35
N GLN A 30 2.47 -22.66 28.48
CA GLN A 30 3.16 -23.11 29.68
C GLN A 30 4.38 -22.18 29.91
N GLY A 31 4.94 -21.92 31.09
CA GLY A 31 5.06 -22.73 32.30
C GLY A 31 6.54 -22.98 32.57
N LEU A 32 7.23 -22.01 33.19
CA LEU A 32 8.54 -22.06 33.88
C LEU A 32 8.78 -20.60 34.31
N VAL A 33 8.88 -20.22 35.58
CA VAL A 33 9.93 -20.54 36.56
C VAL A 33 9.36 -20.23 37.95
N GLY A 34 9.49 -21.14 38.91
CA GLY A 34 9.00 -20.95 40.27
C GLY A 34 9.97 -21.57 41.28
N LEU A 35 10.97 -20.78 41.65
CA LEU A 35 11.89 -21.04 42.75
C LEU A 35 11.08 -21.23 44.05
N PHE A 36 11.24 -22.40 44.66
CA PHE A 36 10.73 -22.68 46.00
C PHE A 36 11.56 -21.93 47.05
N PHE A 37 10.96 -20.95 47.71
CA PHE A 37 11.27 -20.61 49.11
C PHE A 37 9.95 -20.67 49.87
N SER A 38 9.75 -21.76 50.62
CA SER A 38 8.55 -21.99 51.41
C SER A 38 8.72 -21.41 52.82
N ILE A 39 8.01 -20.31 53.07
CA ILE A 39 7.08 -20.06 54.18
C ILE A 39 7.50 -20.54 55.58
N LEU A 40 7.83 -19.55 56.42
CA LEU A 40 7.55 -19.54 57.87
C LEU A 40 6.03 -19.34 58.08
N GLN A 41 5.36 -20.30 58.71
CA GLN A 41 4.08 -20.08 59.37
C GLN A 41 4.15 -20.68 60.78
N ASP A 42 4.16 -19.79 61.76
CA ASP A 42 4.00 -20.10 63.17
C ASP A 42 2.61 -20.69 63.45
N LYS A 43 2.58 -21.81 64.17
CA LYS A 43 1.39 -22.23 64.93
C LYS A 43 1.85 -22.82 66.28
N PRO A 44 1.17 -22.50 67.40
CA PRO A 44 1.82 -22.47 68.71
C PRO A 44 1.91 -23.82 69.43
N ILE A 45 2.82 -23.82 70.40
CA ILE A 45 3.34 -24.86 71.29
C ILE A 45 2.28 -25.44 72.25
N GLN A 46 2.27 -26.76 72.43
CA GLN A 46 2.17 -27.42 73.75
C GLN A 46 2.87 -28.81 73.74
N PRO A 47 3.37 -29.31 74.89
CA PRO A 47 4.63 -30.04 74.95
C PRO A 47 4.53 -31.55 75.24
N ASP A 48 5.67 -32.19 74.97
CA ASP A 48 6.22 -33.41 75.60
C ASP A 48 5.76 -34.80 75.10
N SER A 49 6.66 -35.49 74.38
CA SER A 49 7.43 -36.63 74.90
C SER A 49 8.15 -37.40 73.78
N THR A 50 9.28 -37.98 74.17
CA THR A 50 10.35 -38.63 73.40
C THR A 50 9.93 -39.83 72.53
N SER A 51 10.57 -40.03 71.37
CA SER A 51 11.31 -41.29 71.08
C SER A 51 11.94 -41.38 69.67
N SER A 52 13.18 -41.89 69.68
CA SER A 52 13.85 -42.77 68.71
C SER A 52 14.06 -42.35 67.24
N ILE A 53 15.35 -42.35 66.91
CA ILE A 53 15.99 -42.24 65.59
C ILE A 53 15.75 -43.53 64.78
N PRO A 54 15.39 -43.47 63.48
CA PRO A 54 15.50 -44.63 62.58
C PRO A 54 16.79 -44.63 61.76
N GLN A 55 17.26 -45.85 61.55
CA GLN A 55 18.50 -46.33 60.96
C GLN A 55 18.62 -46.07 59.44
N THR A 56 19.88 -45.99 58.98
CA THR A 56 20.35 -45.85 57.59
C THR A 56 20.06 -47.09 56.72
N GLY A 57 19.41 -46.90 55.57
CA GLY A 57 19.35 -47.87 54.46
C GLY A 57 20.49 -47.71 53.45
N PRO A 58 20.77 -48.71 52.59
CA PRO A 58 21.93 -48.72 51.69
C PRO A 58 21.72 -47.77 50.50
N GLY A 59 22.80 -47.07 50.12
CA GLY A 59 22.82 -46.07 49.05
C GLY A 59 22.37 -46.61 47.70
N GLY A 60 21.48 -45.85 47.05
CA GLY A 60 21.21 -46.00 45.62
C GLY A 60 22.46 -45.73 44.78
N PRO A 61 22.47 -46.14 43.49
CA PRO A 61 23.60 -45.89 42.61
C PRO A 61 23.92 -44.38 42.57
N PRO A 62 25.20 -44.00 42.47
CA PRO A 62 25.57 -42.59 42.29
C PRO A 62 24.81 -42.03 41.08
N ALA A 63 24.19 -40.86 41.24
CA ALA A 63 23.61 -40.15 40.10
C ALA A 63 24.71 -39.92 39.04
N ALA A 64 24.41 -40.22 37.78
CA ALA A 64 25.35 -40.00 36.69
C ALA A 64 25.62 -38.50 36.53
N SER A 65 26.90 -38.13 36.41
CA SER A 65 27.29 -36.72 36.21
C SER A 65 26.77 -36.20 34.87
N VAL A 66 26.24 -34.98 34.88
CA VAL A 66 25.71 -34.28 33.70
C VAL A 66 26.80 -33.40 33.11
N HIS A 67 27.14 -33.64 31.85
CA HIS A 67 28.15 -32.90 31.12
C HIS A 67 27.47 -31.95 30.12
N LYS A 68 27.95 -30.72 30.00
CA LYS A 68 27.41 -29.71 29.07
C LYS A 68 28.53 -28.81 28.56
N ILE A 69 28.56 -28.51 27.26
CA ILE A 69 29.50 -27.49 26.73
C ILE A 69 28.67 -26.38 26.09
N VAL A 70 28.85 -25.16 26.58
CA VAL A 70 28.07 -23.99 26.18
C VAL A 70 28.96 -23.05 25.37
N ILE A 71 28.40 -22.48 24.30
CA ILE A 71 29.05 -21.39 23.55
C ILE A 71 28.60 -20.05 24.16
N GLU A 72 29.55 -19.18 24.47
CA GLU A 72 29.28 -17.80 24.88
C GLU A 72 30.01 -16.77 23.98
N PRO A 73 29.35 -15.65 23.60
CA PRO A 73 27.91 -15.42 23.80
C PRO A 73 27.08 -16.41 22.96
N SER A 74 25.94 -16.88 23.47
CA SER A 74 25.05 -17.81 22.76
C SER A 74 24.23 -17.12 21.66
N THR A 75 24.10 -15.79 21.73
CA THR A 75 23.57 -14.96 20.66
C THR A 75 24.44 -13.73 20.48
N PHE A 76 24.66 -13.37 19.23
CA PHE A 76 25.39 -12.16 18.88
C PHE A 76 24.75 -11.49 17.68
N THR A 77 24.94 -10.19 17.55
CA THR A 77 24.30 -9.38 16.52
C THR A 77 25.37 -8.55 15.84
N GLN A 78 25.52 -8.70 14.53
CA GLN A 78 26.62 -8.08 13.82
C GLN A 78 26.29 -7.84 12.34
N GLU A 79 26.74 -6.70 11.86
CA GLU A 79 26.79 -6.34 10.45
C GLU A 79 27.71 -7.25 9.64
N ALA A 80 27.43 -7.36 8.33
CA ALA A 80 28.37 -7.95 7.38
C ALA A 80 29.75 -7.27 7.49
N GLY A 81 30.81 -8.08 7.57
CA GLY A 81 32.20 -7.66 7.77
C GLY A 81 32.65 -7.57 9.23
N GLY A 82 31.74 -7.61 10.21
CA GLY A 82 32.10 -7.63 11.62
C GLY A 82 32.57 -9.00 12.13
N THR A 83 33.30 -9.00 13.25
CA THR A 83 33.83 -10.23 13.87
C THR A 83 33.41 -10.36 15.33
N VAL A 84 33.20 -11.59 15.78
CA VAL A 84 32.96 -11.92 17.19
C VAL A 84 33.81 -13.11 17.61
N GLN A 85 34.36 -13.05 18.82
CA GLN A 85 35.03 -14.19 19.42
C GLN A 85 34.04 -14.97 20.27
N PHE A 86 33.73 -16.20 19.86
CA PHE A 86 33.03 -17.16 20.70
C PHE A 86 34.00 -17.92 21.59
N ARG A 87 33.56 -18.28 22.78
CA ARG A 87 34.28 -19.16 23.71
C ARG A 87 33.40 -20.34 24.08
N ALA A 88 34.02 -21.50 24.26
CA ALA A 88 33.32 -22.71 24.68
C ALA A 88 33.67 -23.02 26.14
N TYR A 89 32.66 -23.23 26.97
CA TYR A 89 32.82 -23.50 28.40
C TYR A 89 32.21 -24.86 28.75
N TYR A 90 33.00 -25.68 29.44
CA TYR A 90 32.62 -27.03 29.83
C TYR A 90 32.16 -27.07 31.28
N TYR A 91 30.98 -27.63 31.52
CA TYR A 91 30.34 -27.76 32.81
C TYR A 91 30.15 -29.24 33.18
N ILE A 92 30.34 -29.54 34.46
CA ILE A 92 30.03 -30.84 35.07
C ILE A 92 29.08 -30.57 36.23
N ASP A 93 27.91 -31.20 36.21
CA ASP A 93 26.87 -31.06 37.24
C ASP A 93 26.48 -29.59 37.50
N GLY A 94 26.49 -28.78 36.44
CA GLY A 94 26.15 -27.34 36.48
C GLY A 94 27.27 -26.42 36.97
N VAL A 95 28.44 -26.95 37.35
CA VAL A 95 29.60 -26.18 37.78
C VAL A 95 30.57 -26.02 36.61
N LEU A 96 31.04 -24.79 36.40
CA LEU A 96 32.06 -24.51 35.38
C LEU A 96 33.34 -25.27 35.71
N ASN A 97 33.75 -26.16 34.82
CA ASN A 97 34.96 -26.95 34.97
C ASN A 97 36.16 -26.26 34.30
N SER A 98 36.01 -25.87 33.03
CA SER A 98 37.09 -25.28 32.25
C SER A 98 36.59 -24.54 31.00
N GLU A 99 37.41 -23.64 30.47
CA GLU A 99 37.25 -23.12 29.11
C GLU A 99 37.90 -24.09 28.11
N VAL A 100 37.16 -24.47 27.07
CA VAL A 100 37.52 -25.50 26.09
C VAL A 100 37.51 -24.98 24.64
N THR A 101 37.59 -23.65 24.45
CA THR A 101 37.57 -22.97 23.14
C THR A 101 38.52 -23.58 22.10
N GLU A 102 39.73 -23.96 22.52
CA GLU A 102 40.75 -24.57 21.65
C GLU A 102 40.60 -26.10 21.51
N SER A 103 39.84 -26.73 22.41
CA SER A 103 39.61 -28.18 22.49
C SER A 103 38.32 -28.63 21.81
N VAL A 104 37.74 -27.76 20.98
CA VAL A 104 36.57 -28.04 20.15
C VAL A 104 36.86 -27.59 18.71
N ASP A 105 36.20 -28.23 17.75
CA ASP A 105 36.12 -27.73 16.38
C ASP A 105 34.79 -27.00 16.18
N TRP A 106 34.87 -25.83 15.57
CA TRP A 106 33.79 -24.90 15.33
C TRP A 106 33.26 -25.09 13.91
N SER A 107 31.94 -25.04 13.72
CA SER A 107 31.34 -25.08 12.38
C SER A 107 30.19 -24.09 12.28
N SER A 108 29.94 -23.59 11.08
CA SER A 108 28.82 -22.70 10.77
C SER A 108 27.85 -23.43 9.84
N ALA A 109 26.56 -23.31 10.11
CA ALA A 109 25.52 -23.93 9.30
C ALA A 109 25.48 -23.37 7.87
N ASP A 110 25.68 -22.05 7.73
CA ASP A 110 25.81 -21.36 6.44
C ASP A 110 27.08 -20.51 6.40
N THR A 111 28.06 -20.98 5.62
CA THR A 111 29.36 -20.32 5.44
C THR A 111 29.31 -19.12 4.49
N SER A 112 28.24 -18.98 3.71
CA SER A 112 28.02 -17.78 2.88
C SER A 112 27.57 -16.57 3.72
N VAL A 113 26.96 -16.83 4.88
CA VAL A 113 26.51 -15.81 5.85
C VAL A 113 27.55 -15.61 6.96
N LEU A 114 28.15 -16.68 7.48
CA LEU A 114 29.04 -16.63 8.64
C LEU A 114 30.17 -17.66 8.54
N THR A 115 31.41 -17.23 8.68
CA THR A 115 32.58 -18.13 8.81
C THR A 115 33.06 -18.16 10.25
N VAL A 116 33.65 -19.27 10.69
CA VAL A 116 34.26 -19.41 12.02
C VAL A 116 35.62 -20.10 11.90
N SER A 117 36.64 -19.54 12.54
CA SER A 117 38.00 -20.06 12.46
C SER A 117 38.20 -21.28 13.35
N ASN A 118 38.95 -22.25 12.82
CA ASN A 118 39.48 -23.41 13.55
C ASN A 118 41.01 -23.36 13.71
N THR A 119 41.65 -22.25 13.34
CA THR A 119 43.11 -22.12 13.42
C THR A 119 43.52 -21.86 14.88
N PRO A 120 44.50 -22.60 15.44
CA PRO A 120 44.96 -22.40 16.81
C PRO A 120 45.27 -20.93 17.12
N GLY A 121 44.81 -20.43 18.26
CA GLY A 121 44.94 -19.03 18.67
C GLY A 121 43.88 -18.10 18.07
N SER A 122 43.02 -18.61 17.20
CA SER A 122 41.83 -17.91 16.68
C SER A 122 40.59 -18.81 16.64
N LYS A 123 40.63 -19.98 17.31
CA LYS A 123 39.48 -20.88 17.35
C LYS A 123 38.27 -20.15 17.92
N GLY A 124 37.12 -20.26 17.26
CA GLY A 124 35.89 -19.56 17.66
C GLY A 124 35.80 -18.10 17.24
N LEU A 125 36.80 -17.54 16.53
CA LEU A 125 36.66 -16.23 15.89
C LEU A 125 35.75 -16.36 14.66
N ALA A 126 34.53 -15.84 14.79
CA ALA A 126 33.55 -15.81 13.72
C ALA A 126 33.55 -14.47 12.99
N THR A 127 33.42 -14.51 11.66
CA THR A 127 33.32 -13.34 10.78
C THR A 127 32.02 -13.41 10.01
N LYS A 128 31.19 -12.37 10.12
CA LYS A 128 29.94 -12.25 9.36
C LYS A 128 30.30 -11.89 7.92
N VAL A 129 30.02 -12.79 6.98
CA VAL A 129 30.37 -12.63 5.55
C VAL A 129 29.27 -11.90 4.80
N ALA A 130 28.01 -12.22 5.10
CA ALA A 130 26.85 -11.62 4.45
C ALA A 130 25.69 -11.41 5.45
N TYR A 131 24.69 -10.65 5.01
CA TYR A 131 23.44 -10.42 5.73
C TYR A 131 22.66 -11.73 5.94
N GLY A 132 21.86 -11.80 7.01
CA GLY A 132 21.10 -13.00 7.39
C GLY A 132 21.50 -13.61 8.73
N VAL A 133 21.02 -14.83 8.99
CA VAL A 133 21.22 -15.55 10.25
C VAL A 133 21.92 -16.89 10.00
N SER A 134 22.95 -17.19 10.76
CA SER A 134 23.60 -18.51 10.75
C SER A 134 23.90 -18.98 12.17
N ASN A 135 23.83 -20.30 12.34
CA ASN A 135 24.10 -20.97 13.61
C ASN A 135 25.52 -21.53 13.60
N VAL A 136 26.24 -21.31 14.70
CA VAL A 136 27.54 -21.89 14.99
C VAL A 136 27.34 -23.08 15.91
N THR A 137 27.96 -24.21 15.58
CA THR A 137 28.00 -25.40 16.43
C THR A 137 29.44 -25.80 16.74
N ILE A 138 29.62 -26.56 17.82
CA ILE A 138 30.93 -27.07 18.24
C ILE A 138 30.91 -28.59 18.36
N SER A 139 32.03 -29.22 18.02
CA SER A 139 32.28 -30.66 18.20
C SER A 139 33.55 -30.85 19.05
N PRO A 140 33.49 -31.53 20.21
CA PRO A 140 34.67 -31.80 21.03
C PRO A 140 35.72 -32.61 20.29
N ILE A 141 36.99 -32.28 20.48
CA ILE A 141 38.13 -33.03 19.94
C ILE A 141 38.99 -33.63 21.06
N SER A 142 39.83 -34.62 20.73
CA SER A 142 40.76 -35.22 21.70
C SER A 142 41.72 -34.16 22.28
N PRO A 143 42.00 -34.17 23.60
CA PRO A 143 41.62 -35.22 24.56
C PRO A 143 40.27 -34.98 25.27
N LEU A 144 39.60 -33.85 25.04
CA LEU A 144 38.31 -33.55 25.70
C LEU A 144 37.23 -34.58 25.34
N ALA A 145 37.15 -34.95 24.06
CA ALA A 145 36.21 -35.96 23.57
C ALA A 145 36.34 -37.29 24.33
N ASP A 146 37.56 -37.70 24.69
CA ASP A 146 37.83 -38.96 25.39
C ASP A 146 37.39 -38.95 26.86
N THR A 147 37.16 -37.76 27.43
CA THR A 147 36.69 -37.58 28.82
C THR A 147 35.17 -37.53 28.94
N LEU A 148 34.44 -37.44 27.83
CA LEU A 148 32.99 -37.34 27.80
C LEU A 148 32.33 -38.73 27.79
N PRO A 149 31.15 -38.90 28.42
CA PRO A 149 30.40 -40.15 28.36
C PRO A 149 30.05 -40.53 26.93
N THR A 150 29.98 -41.84 26.63
CA THR A 150 29.61 -42.34 25.28
C THR A 150 28.19 -41.96 24.85
N THR A 151 27.35 -41.49 25.78
CA THR A 151 25.98 -41.02 25.53
C THR A 151 25.87 -39.50 25.50
N TYR A 152 27.00 -38.77 25.47
CA TYR A 152 27.01 -37.32 25.47
C TYR A 152 26.38 -36.75 24.19
N THR A 153 25.35 -35.93 24.35
CA THR A 153 24.72 -35.13 23.29
C THR A 153 24.71 -33.67 23.73
N ASN A 154 25.18 -32.77 22.88
CA ASN A 154 25.29 -31.36 23.23
C ASN A 154 24.25 -30.51 22.49
N GLU A 155 22.98 -30.61 22.90
CA GLU A 155 21.88 -29.82 22.29
C GLU A 155 22.04 -28.31 22.50
N ASP A 156 22.82 -27.88 23.50
CA ASP A 156 23.00 -26.47 23.88
C ASP A 156 24.27 -25.81 23.27
N ALA A 157 24.98 -26.50 22.38
CA ALA A 157 26.20 -26.00 21.73
C ALA A 157 25.92 -25.17 20.47
N THR A 158 24.90 -24.34 20.50
CA THR A 158 24.54 -23.49 19.37
C THR A 158 24.70 -22.02 19.74
N ALA A 159 25.42 -21.26 18.92
CA ALA A 159 25.38 -19.80 18.97
C ALA A 159 24.76 -19.25 17.69
N THR A 160 23.95 -18.20 17.79
CA THR A 160 23.31 -17.57 16.62
C THR A 160 23.89 -16.19 16.37
N VAL A 161 24.29 -15.89 15.13
CA VAL A 161 24.67 -14.53 14.72
C VAL A 161 23.55 -13.92 13.89
N ALA A 162 22.69 -13.15 14.54
CA ALA A 162 21.60 -12.44 13.88
C ALA A 162 22.07 -11.13 13.25
N ASP A 163 21.30 -10.67 12.29
CA ASP A 163 21.37 -9.31 11.80
C ASP A 163 20.16 -8.57 12.38
N LEU A 164 20.40 -7.47 13.10
CA LEU A 164 19.36 -6.66 13.73
C LEU A 164 19.42 -5.20 13.27
N THR A 165 20.30 -4.85 12.34
CA THR A 165 20.30 -3.47 11.87
C THR A 165 19.17 -3.26 10.89
N SER A 166 18.56 -2.09 11.03
CA SER A 166 17.46 -1.72 10.17
C SER A 166 18.01 -1.15 8.87
N PRO A 167 17.50 -1.60 7.71
CA PRO A 167 17.82 -0.98 6.44
C PRO A 167 17.43 0.50 6.39
N THR A 168 18.20 1.25 5.62
CA THR A 168 18.01 2.67 5.36
C THR A 168 17.84 2.93 3.88
N LEU A 169 17.17 4.01 3.51
CA LEU A 169 17.16 4.49 2.12
C LEU A 169 18.40 5.36 1.86
N ILE A 170 19.29 4.89 0.98
CA ILE A 170 20.43 5.67 0.46
C ILE A 170 19.92 6.80 -0.43
N SER A 171 18.98 6.48 -1.31
CA SER A 171 18.41 7.47 -2.23
C SER A 171 17.04 7.06 -2.73
N PHE A 172 16.29 8.04 -3.21
CA PHE A 172 15.04 7.83 -3.91
C PHE A 172 14.94 8.80 -5.09
N SER A 173 14.23 8.39 -6.14
CA SER A 173 13.97 9.20 -7.32
C SER A 173 12.50 9.04 -7.72
N PRO A 174 11.77 10.11 -8.04
CA PRO A 174 12.25 11.49 -8.09
C PRO A 174 12.60 12.10 -6.73
N PRO A 175 13.52 13.09 -6.67
CA PRO A 175 13.84 13.80 -5.43
C PRO A 175 12.62 14.49 -4.80
N ASN A 176 12.65 14.70 -3.49
CA ASN A 176 11.53 15.32 -2.78
C ASN A 176 11.29 16.76 -3.28
N GLY A 177 10.04 17.11 -3.55
CA GLY A 177 9.64 18.41 -4.07
C GLY A 177 9.82 18.58 -5.58
N SER A 178 10.21 17.51 -6.30
CA SER A 178 10.33 17.55 -7.76
C SER A 178 8.97 17.60 -8.45
N SER A 179 8.95 18.09 -9.68
CA SER A 179 7.76 18.10 -10.55
C SER A 179 8.19 18.04 -12.01
N GLY A 180 7.24 17.91 -12.94
CA GLY A 180 7.56 17.79 -14.37
C GLY A 180 7.35 16.39 -14.94
N PHE A 181 6.78 15.47 -14.18
CA PHE A 181 6.63 14.08 -14.60
C PHE A 181 5.35 13.88 -15.42
N SER A 182 5.42 12.96 -16.38
CA SER A 182 4.25 12.50 -17.11
C SER A 182 3.27 11.81 -16.15
N PRO A 183 1.98 12.20 -16.18
CA PRO A 183 0.85 11.44 -15.65
C PRO A 183 0.86 9.94 -15.97
N ASN A 184 1.27 9.55 -17.17
CA ASN A 184 1.14 8.19 -17.67
C ASN A 184 2.38 7.30 -17.43
N SER A 185 3.52 7.86 -17.03
CA SER A 185 4.77 7.10 -16.83
C SER A 185 5.49 7.45 -15.53
N PHE A 186 4.76 7.57 -14.42
CA PHE A 186 5.34 7.94 -13.13
C PHE A 186 5.91 6.72 -12.38
N ARG A 187 7.20 6.77 -12.09
CA ARG A 187 7.95 5.71 -11.39
C ARG A 187 8.71 6.30 -10.21
N LEU A 188 8.55 5.68 -9.05
CA LEU A 188 9.37 5.88 -7.86
C LEU A 188 10.45 4.79 -7.83
N ARG A 189 11.71 5.18 -7.64
CA ARG A 189 12.84 4.26 -7.52
C ARG A 189 13.51 4.49 -6.18
N TYR A 190 13.69 3.42 -5.42
CA TYR A 190 14.26 3.39 -4.08
C TYR A 190 15.55 2.58 -4.09
N VAL A 191 16.60 3.07 -3.43
CA VAL A 191 17.89 2.38 -3.27
C VAL A 191 18.17 2.22 -1.78
N PHE A 192 18.25 0.98 -1.31
CA PHE A 192 18.45 0.62 0.09
C PHE A 192 19.93 0.44 0.43
N SER A 193 20.28 0.54 1.72
CA SER A 193 21.64 0.34 2.23
C SER A 193 22.15 -1.09 2.11
N GLU A 194 21.25 -2.05 1.95
CA GLU A 194 21.55 -3.47 1.99
C GLU A 194 20.49 -4.29 1.25
N PRO A 195 20.73 -5.60 1.04
CA PRO A 195 19.78 -6.51 0.41
C PRO A 195 18.45 -6.63 1.16
N MET A 196 17.36 -6.45 0.42
CA MET A 196 15.98 -6.51 0.91
C MET A 196 15.34 -7.88 0.68
N ASP A 197 14.28 -8.19 1.43
CA ASP A 197 13.41 -9.32 1.09
C ASP A 197 12.60 -8.99 -0.17
N THR A 198 13.08 -9.52 -1.30
CA THR A 198 12.45 -9.32 -2.61
C THR A 198 11.22 -10.20 -2.86
N SER A 199 10.94 -11.15 -1.97
CA SER A 199 9.80 -12.07 -2.09
C SER A 199 8.49 -11.45 -1.55
N ALA A 200 8.60 -10.47 -0.66
CA ALA A 200 7.47 -9.75 -0.10
C ALA A 200 7.04 -8.56 -1.00
N ALA A 201 5.73 -8.34 -1.08
CA ALA A 201 5.19 -7.16 -1.75
C ALA A 201 5.38 -5.91 -0.87
N PRO A 202 5.93 -4.80 -1.39
CA PRO A 202 6.08 -3.57 -0.64
C PRO A 202 4.71 -2.94 -0.37
N ILE A 203 4.53 -2.35 0.82
CA ILE A 203 3.31 -1.62 1.19
C ILE A 203 3.54 -0.12 1.03
N MET A 204 2.92 0.47 0.01
CA MET A 204 3.02 1.90 -0.28
C MET A 204 1.70 2.60 0.03
N SER A 205 1.77 3.85 0.51
CA SER A 205 0.61 4.72 0.59
C SER A 205 0.87 6.05 -0.11
N PHE A 206 -0.21 6.63 -0.63
CA PHE A 206 -0.17 7.84 -1.42
C PHE A 206 -1.23 8.83 -0.92
N ASP A 207 -0.87 10.10 -0.93
CA ASP A 207 -1.77 11.20 -0.56
C ASP A 207 -1.84 12.23 -1.69
N ASP A 208 -3.02 12.83 -1.84
CA ASP A 208 -3.24 14.01 -2.69
C ASP A 208 -2.92 15.29 -1.90
N LYS A 209 -2.29 16.25 -2.56
CA LYS A 209 -2.08 17.60 -2.03
C LYS A 209 -3.39 18.40 -2.09
N MET A 210 -3.92 18.73 -0.91
CA MET A 210 -5.18 19.43 -0.70
C MET A 210 -5.05 20.91 -0.37
N GLY A 211 -3.84 21.46 -0.43
CA GLY A 211 -3.55 22.85 -0.11
C GLY A 211 -2.05 23.09 -0.04
N ALA A 212 -1.60 24.24 0.48
CA ALA A 212 -0.17 24.55 0.57
C ALA A 212 0.62 23.49 1.35
N SER A 213 0.07 23.06 2.50
CA SER A 213 0.67 22.09 3.42
C SER A 213 -0.30 20.97 3.86
N SER A 214 -1.46 20.86 3.21
CA SER A 214 -2.48 19.85 3.55
C SER A 214 -2.43 18.70 2.57
N PHE A 215 -2.53 17.47 3.09
CA PHE A 215 -2.56 16.24 2.31
C PHE A 215 -3.72 15.37 2.82
N ALA A 216 -4.41 14.70 1.91
CA ALA A 216 -5.44 13.74 2.25
C ALA A 216 -5.08 12.37 1.68
N PRO A 217 -5.34 11.27 2.42
CA PRO A 217 -5.18 9.93 1.89
C PRO A 217 -5.85 9.80 0.54
N PHE A 218 -5.13 9.18 -0.39
CA PHE A 218 -5.64 8.88 -1.71
C PHE A 218 -5.78 7.35 -1.85
N PRO A 219 -6.74 6.75 -1.12
CA PRO A 219 -6.87 5.30 -1.03
C PRO A 219 -7.22 4.68 -2.38
N GLY A 220 -6.84 3.42 -2.55
CA GLY A 220 -7.18 2.62 -3.73
C GLY A 220 -6.39 2.97 -4.99
N PHE A 221 -5.27 3.66 -4.85
CA PHE A 221 -4.31 3.83 -5.95
C PHE A 221 -3.57 2.50 -6.17
N SER A 222 -3.95 1.76 -7.20
CA SER A 222 -3.21 0.58 -7.64
C SER A 222 -1.82 1.01 -8.10
N TYR A 223 -0.81 0.26 -7.69
CA TYR A 223 0.57 0.39 -8.14
C TYR A 223 1.11 -0.99 -8.46
N SER A 224 2.06 -1.06 -9.38
CA SER A 224 2.88 -2.24 -9.59
C SER A 224 4.28 -1.97 -9.06
N TYR A 225 5.05 -3.03 -8.85
CA TYR A 225 6.41 -2.93 -8.35
C TYR A 225 7.32 -3.95 -9.01
N LEU A 226 8.61 -3.65 -8.99
CA LEU A 226 9.67 -4.51 -9.51
C LEU A 226 10.91 -4.32 -8.65
N TRP A 227 11.49 -5.42 -8.18
CA TRP A 227 12.84 -5.42 -7.61
C TRP A 227 13.85 -5.50 -8.76
N ASP A 228 14.49 -4.38 -9.09
CA ASP A 228 15.50 -4.31 -10.16
C ASP A 228 16.81 -5.03 -9.74
N SER A 229 17.05 -5.10 -8.43
CA SER A 229 18.11 -5.87 -7.77
C SER A 229 17.71 -6.16 -6.33
N SER A 230 18.56 -6.84 -5.56
CA SER A 230 18.33 -7.04 -4.11
C SER A 230 18.30 -5.72 -3.31
N THR A 231 18.79 -4.60 -3.86
CA THR A 231 18.87 -3.31 -3.16
C THR A 231 18.05 -2.21 -3.82
N VAL A 232 17.38 -2.49 -4.93
CA VAL A 232 16.70 -1.47 -5.74
C VAL A 232 15.25 -1.88 -6.01
N LEU A 233 14.31 -1.07 -5.53
CA LEU A 233 12.88 -1.23 -5.76
C LEU A 233 12.37 -0.12 -6.67
N SER A 234 11.69 -0.49 -7.76
CA SER A 234 10.92 0.40 -8.62
C SER A 234 9.42 0.20 -8.37
N VAL A 235 8.70 1.28 -8.08
CA VAL A 235 7.23 1.31 -7.90
C VAL A 235 6.63 2.19 -8.99
N TYR A 236 5.66 1.66 -9.72
CA TYR A 236 5.00 2.34 -10.82
C TYR A 236 3.58 2.74 -10.40
N VAL A 237 3.28 4.03 -10.56
CA VAL A 237 2.06 4.64 -10.04
C VAL A 237 1.42 5.41 -11.19
N TYR A 238 0.59 4.74 -11.99
CA TYR A 238 -0.02 5.34 -13.17
C TYR A 238 -1.40 4.74 -13.48
N PRO A 239 -2.25 5.46 -14.25
CA PRO A 239 -2.08 6.87 -14.61
C PRO A 239 -2.24 7.77 -13.38
N LEU A 240 -1.59 8.92 -13.32
CA LEU A 240 -1.83 9.97 -12.32
C LEU A 240 -2.68 11.09 -12.93
N PRO A 241 -3.38 11.90 -12.12
CA PRO A 241 -4.06 13.09 -12.65
C PRO A 241 -3.05 14.15 -13.15
N GLU A 242 -3.49 15.06 -14.03
CA GLU A 242 -2.65 16.15 -14.52
C GLU A 242 -2.44 17.25 -13.46
N ASN A 243 -1.26 17.88 -13.45
CA ASN A 243 -0.87 18.91 -12.48
C ASN A 243 -1.04 18.45 -11.00
N PHE A 244 -1.05 17.14 -10.78
CA PHE A 244 -1.25 16.51 -9.49
C PHE A 244 0.04 16.61 -8.66
N THR A 245 -0.10 16.66 -7.35
CA THR A 245 1.04 16.53 -6.44
C THR A 245 0.75 15.36 -5.53
N ILE A 246 1.55 14.31 -5.68
CA ILE A 246 1.49 13.10 -4.88
C ILE A 246 2.48 13.21 -3.74
N ARG A 247 2.05 12.87 -2.53
CA ARG A 247 2.97 12.48 -1.46
C ARG A 247 2.99 10.97 -1.40
N TRP A 248 4.15 10.37 -1.55
CA TRP A 248 4.36 8.95 -1.34
C TRP A 248 4.90 8.73 0.07
N ASN A 249 4.47 7.65 0.71
CA ASN A 249 4.93 7.28 2.03
C ASN A 249 5.32 5.79 2.02
N MET A 250 6.50 5.52 2.55
CA MET A 250 7.03 4.19 2.83
C MET A 250 7.24 4.13 4.35
N ILE A 251 6.29 3.51 5.05
CA ILE A 251 6.39 3.35 6.51
C ILE A 251 7.50 2.33 6.84
N SER A 252 7.96 2.31 8.08
CA SER A 252 9.10 1.47 8.47
C SER A 252 8.88 -0.02 8.19
N THR A 253 7.64 -0.49 8.34
CA THR A 253 7.22 -1.87 8.07
C THR A 253 6.78 -2.11 6.62
N ALA A 254 6.99 -1.15 5.71
CA ALA A 254 6.56 -1.29 4.31
C ALA A 254 7.36 -2.33 3.54
N VAL A 255 8.62 -2.51 3.94
CA VAL A 255 9.59 -3.48 3.43
C VAL A 255 10.49 -3.92 4.58
N THR A 256 11.08 -5.10 4.46
CA THR A 256 12.08 -5.61 5.39
C THR A 256 13.33 -6.01 4.64
N ASP A 257 14.46 -6.03 5.33
CA ASP A 257 15.66 -6.67 4.80
C ASP A 257 15.48 -8.19 4.65
N ALA A 258 16.50 -8.88 4.12
CA ALA A 258 16.52 -10.33 4.02
C ALA A 258 16.52 -11.06 5.39
N ALA A 259 16.86 -10.37 6.48
CA ALA A 259 16.84 -10.90 7.85
C ALA A 259 15.51 -10.63 8.58
N GLY A 260 14.59 -9.88 7.96
CA GLY A 260 13.29 -9.52 8.53
C GLY A 260 13.26 -8.21 9.32
N ASN A 261 14.34 -7.41 9.32
CA ASN A 261 14.34 -6.12 10.00
C ASN A 261 13.58 -5.06 9.17
N PRO A 262 12.69 -4.26 9.80
CA PRO A 262 12.03 -3.16 9.13
C PRO A 262 13.00 -2.01 8.88
N LEU A 263 12.62 -1.08 8.00
CA LEU A 263 13.37 0.17 7.80
C LEU A 263 13.54 0.93 9.12
N ASN A 264 14.65 1.64 9.24
CA ASN A 264 15.00 2.40 10.45
C ASN A 264 13.99 3.51 10.79
N THR A 265 13.26 4.00 9.80
CA THR A 265 12.27 5.07 9.95
C THR A 265 11.25 5.08 8.82
N ASN A 266 10.23 5.93 8.95
CA ASN A 266 9.29 6.21 7.87
C ASN A 266 9.91 7.21 6.88
N TYR A 267 9.81 6.91 5.60
CA TYR A 267 10.25 7.80 4.54
C TYR A 267 9.07 8.36 3.76
N SER A 268 9.11 9.66 3.46
CA SER A 268 8.08 10.31 2.65
C SER A 268 8.68 11.41 1.80
N GLY A 269 8.02 11.69 0.68
CA GLY A 269 8.40 12.78 -0.20
C GLY A 269 7.26 13.16 -1.12
N THR A 270 7.42 14.30 -1.77
CA THR A 270 6.43 14.85 -2.70
C THR A 270 6.99 14.88 -4.10
N SER A 271 6.13 14.60 -5.07
CA SER A 271 6.44 14.72 -6.50
C SER A 271 5.22 15.23 -7.25
N GLY A 272 5.43 15.88 -8.39
CA GLY A 272 4.35 16.50 -9.16
C GLY A 272 4.31 16.08 -10.63
N THR A 273 3.11 15.82 -11.14
CA THR A 273 2.88 15.64 -12.57
C THR A 273 2.65 16.99 -13.26
N THR A 274 2.83 17.02 -14.56
CA THR A 274 2.40 18.13 -15.42
C THR A 274 1.13 17.77 -16.17
N ALA A 275 0.50 18.75 -16.83
CA ALA A 275 -0.46 18.45 -17.88
C ALA A 275 0.26 17.81 -19.07
N GLU A 276 -0.36 16.82 -19.71
CA GLU A 276 0.17 16.27 -20.96
C GLU A 276 -0.31 17.13 -22.12
N TYR A 277 0.65 17.65 -22.87
CA TYR A 277 0.37 18.35 -24.12
C TYR A 277 0.32 17.30 -25.22
N PHE A 278 -0.75 16.51 -25.27
CA PHE A 278 -1.07 15.83 -26.51
C PHE A 278 -1.49 16.88 -27.54
N LEU A 279 -1.05 16.68 -28.79
CA LEU A 279 -1.63 17.37 -29.93
C LEU A 279 -3.02 16.77 -30.15
N THR A 280 -4.00 17.21 -29.36
CA THR A 280 -5.41 16.93 -29.66
C THR A 280 -5.77 17.70 -30.92
N PRO A 281 -6.31 17.03 -31.97
CA PRO A 281 -6.88 17.73 -33.11
C PRO A 281 -7.85 18.81 -32.63
N LEU A 282 -7.81 19.99 -33.25
CA LEU A 282 -8.84 20.99 -33.01
C LEU A 282 -10.17 20.39 -33.49
N ALA A 283 -11.09 20.20 -32.55
CA ALA A 283 -12.45 19.78 -32.86
C ALA A 283 -13.22 20.98 -33.42
N ASP A 284 -13.97 20.77 -34.50
CA ASP A 284 -15.00 21.69 -34.96
C ASP A 284 -16.12 21.66 -33.92
N THR A 285 -16.46 22.79 -33.30
CA THR A 285 -17.51 22.82 -32.26
C THR A 285 -18.93 22.55 -32.78
N GLY A 286 -19.08 22.09 -34.03
CA GLY A 286 -20.35 21.87 -34.70
C GLY A 286 -20.88 23.15 -35.36
N GLN A 287 -20.10 24.24 -35.32
CA GLN A 287 -20.46 25.47 -36.00
C GLN A 287 -20.20 25.30 -37.49
N THR A 288 -21.19 25.66 -38.32
CA THR A 288 -21.09 25.52 -39.78
C THR A 288 -20.94 26.86 -40.50
N GLN A 289 -20.91 27.96 -39.74
CA GLN A 289 -20.92 29.32 -40.25
C GLN A 289 -19.73 30.13 -39.71
N CYS A 290 -19.25 31.07 -40.53
CA CYS A 290 -18.17 31.99 -40.18
C CYS A 290 -18.65 33.42 -40.32
N TRP A 291 -18.18 34.31 -39.45
CA TRP A 291 -18.59 35.72 -39.44
C TRP A 291 -17.37 36.63 -39.45
N ASP A 292 -17.47 37.76 -40.13
CA ASP A 292 -16.46 38.81 -40.07
C ASP A 292 -16.60 39.69 -38.80
N ALA A 293 -15.71 40.67 -38.65
CA ALA A 293 -15.70 41.57 -37.49
C ALA A 293 -16.96 42.46 -37.38
N SER A 294 -17.75 42.59 -38.45
CA SER A 294 -19.02 43.32 -38.45
C SER A 294 -20.23 42.41 -38.12
N GLY A 295 -20.01 41.10 -37.99
CA GLY A 295 -21.05 40.10 -37.80
C GLY A 295 -21.71 39.64 -39.10
N ALA A 296 -21.14 39.97 -40.27
CA ALA A 296 -21.65 39.48 -41.55
C ALA A 296 -21.15 38.05 -41.82
N LEU A 297 -22.01 37.22 -42.39
CA LEU A 297 -21.68 35.85 -42.77
C LEU A 297 -20.63 35.84 -43.90
N ILE A 298 -19.59 35.03 -43.76
CA ILE A 298 -18.51 34.85 -44.74
C ILE A 298 -18.26 33.36 -45.02
N ALA A 299 -17.55 33.07 -46.12
CA ALA A 299 -17.08 31.72 -46.39
C ALA A 299 -16.00 31.30 -45.37
N CYS A 300 -16.08 30.06 -44.88
CA CYS A 300 -15.17 29.57 -43.84
C CYS A 300 -13.79 29.15 -44.33
N ALA A 301 -13.65 28.73 -45.59
CA ALA A 301 -12.38 28.22 -46.08
C ALA A 301 -11.24 29.25 -45.92
N GLY A 302 -10.19 28.87 -45.20
CA GLY A 302 -9.00 29.71 -44.98
C GLY A 302 -9.14 30.81 -43.92
N THR A 303 -10.27 30.90 -43.21
CA THR A 303 -10.45 31.90 -42.14
C THR A 303 -9.74 31.51 -40.83
N GLY A 304 -9.44 30.23 -40.64
CA GLY A 304 -8.97 29.68 -39.37
C GLY A 304 -10.01 29.74 -38.25
N MET A 305 -11.26 30.07 -38.57
CA MET A 305 -12.39 30.01 -37.65
C MET A 305 -12.84 28.57 -37.46
N ASP A 306 -13.58 28.32 -36.39
CA ASP A 306 -14.04 26.99 -35.98
C ASP A 306 -14.75 26.23 -37.13
N ALA A 307 -15.73 26.86 -37.77
CA ALA A 307 -16.46 26.30 -38.90
C ALA A 307 -15.64 26.08 -40.19
N ALA A 308 -14.37 26.48 -40.21
CA ALA A 308 -13.44 26.15 -41.29
C ALA A 308 -12.85 24.74 -41.16
N ILE A 309 -12.99 24.11 -39.99
CA ILE A 309 -12.51 22.77 -39.69
C ILE A 309 -13.56 21.76 -40.17
N ILE A 310 -13.25 20.94 -41.17
CA ILE A 310 -14.20 19.99 -41.78
C ILE A 310 -13.91 18.57 -41.30
N GLY A 311 -14.96 17.85 -40.90
CA GLY A 311 -14.89 16.42 -40.58
C GLY A 311 -14.27 16.11 -39.21
N ALA A 312 -14.16 17.13 -38.35
CA ALA A 312 -13.64 16.99 -36.99
C ALA A 312 -14.65 17.41 -35.91
N SER A 313 -15.95 17.31 -36.19
CA SER A 313 -16.98 17.58 -35.19
C SER A 313 -17.04 16.44 -34.17
N PRO A 314 -17.09 16.73 -32.85
CA PRO A 314 -17.21 15.75 -31.77
C PRO A 314 -18.28 14.70 -32.06
N THR A 315 -19.51 15.15 -32.32
CA THR A 315 -20.66 14.27 -32.56
C THR A 315 -20.47 13.36 -33.77
N SER A 316 -19.86 13.87 -34.85
CA SER A 316 -19.63 13.08 -36.06
C SER A 316 -18.57 11.97 -35.90
N SER A 317 -17.71 12.12 -34.88
CA SER A 317 -16.60 11.20 -34.61
C SER A 317 -16.89 10.20 -33.48
N LEU A 318 -18.05 10.34 -32.82
CA LEU A 318 -18.51 9.43 -31.79
C LEU A 318 -19.26 8.25 -32.41
N SER A 319 -18.95 7.05 -31.92
CA SER A 319 -19.75 5.85 -32.22
C SER A 319 -21.01 5.82 -31.35
N LEU A 320 -22.06 5.14 -31.82
CA LEU A 320 -23.20 4.82 -30.95
C LEU A 320 -22.76 3.91 -29.79
N PRO A 321 -23.45 3.94 -28.63
CA PRO A 321 -23.18 3.01 -27.55
C PRO A 321 -23.20 1.57 -28.04
N SER A 322 -22.12 0.86 -27.78
CA SER A 322 -21.94 -0.54 -28.15
C SER A 322 -21.56 -1.36 -26.92
N VAL A 323 -21.83 -2.66 -26.94
CA VAL A 323 -21.51 -3.56 -25.82
C VAL A 323 -20.64 -4.71 -26.31
N ASN A 324 -19.70 -5.13 -25.48
CA ASN A 324 -19.01 -6.40 -25.67
C ASN A 324 -20.02 -7.53 -25.37
N PRO A 325 -20.20 -8.54 -26.24
CA PRO A 325 -21.12 -9.65 -25.99
C PRO A 325 -20.84 -10.42 -24.68
N SER A 326 -19.58 -10.46 -24.24
CA SER A 326 -19.20 -11.05 -22.96
C SER A 326 -19.62 -10.19 -21.75
N TYR A 327 -19.86 -8.90 -21.96
CA TYR A 327 -20.20 -7.90 -20.94
C TYR A 327 -21.37 -7.01 -21.40
N PRO A 328 -22.58 -7.58 -21.58
CA PRO A 328 -23.69 -6.92 -22.26
C PRO A 328 -24.30 -5.72 -21.51
N ASN A 329 -23.93 -5.50 -20.24
CA ASN A 329 -24.42 -4.41 -19.40
C ASN A 329 -23.44 -3.23 -19.28
N GLU A 330 -22.34 -3.27 -20.03
CA GLU A 330 -21.21 -2.34 -19.92
C GLU A 330 -21.01 -1.60 -21.26
N PRO A 331 -21.87 -0.61 -21.57
CA PRO A 331 -21.83 0.10 -22.84
C PRO A 331 -20.64 1.05 -22.94
N ILE A 332 -20.03 1.07 -24.12
CA ILE A 332 -18.91 1.93 -24.46
C ILE A 332 -19.20 2.75 -25.72
N THR A 333 -18.65 3.96 -25.72
CA THR A 333 -18.70 4.94 -26.80
C THR A 333 -17.27 5.27 -27.19
N TYR A 334 -16.85 4.84 -28.38
CA TYR A 334 -15.56 5.21 -28.96
C TYR A 334 -15.60 6.62 -29.55
N HIS A 335 -14.55 7.40 -29.32
CA HIS A 335 -14.37 8.77 -29.78
C HIS A 335 -13.19 8.87 -30.75
N GLY A 336 -13.48 9.00 -32.04
CA GLY A 336 -12.48 8.94 -33.11
C GLY A 336 -11.49 10.10 -33.17
N LEU A 337 -11.80 11.27 -32.57
CA LEU A 337 -10.87 12.40 -32.53
C LEU A 337 -9.74 12.23 -31.52
N THR A 338 -10.06 11.62 -30.38
CA THR A 338 -9.08 11.42 -29.29
C THR A 338 -8.53 10.01 -29.25
N ASP A 339 -9.09 9.08 -30.04
CA ASP A 339 -8.82 7.64 -29.96
C ASP A 339 -9.05 7.11 -28.53
N LEU A 340 -10.15 7.55 -27.91
CA LEU A 340 -10.51 7.19 -26.55
C LEU A 340 -11.83 6.44 -26.53
N THR A 341 -11.92 5.48 -25.64
CA THR A 341 -13.15 4.75 -25.34
C THR A 341 -13.73 5.24 -24.02
N TRP A 342 -14.97 5.71 -24.07
CA TRP A 342 -15.72 6.22 -22.93
C TRP A 342 -16.74 5.20 -22.46
N ALA A 343 -16.99 5.14 -21.16
CA ALA A 343 -18.20 4.48 -20.68
C ALA A 343 -19.40 5.33 -21.10
N SER A 344 -20.37 4.73 -21.80
CA SER A 344 -21.49 5.50 -22.36
C SER A 344 -22.42 6.05 -21.28
N CYS A 345 -22.47 5.40 -20.12
CA CYS A 345 -23.28 5.80 -18.98
C CYS A 345 -22.48 6.62 -17.96
N VAL A 346 -23.13 7.60 -17.34
CA VAL A 346 -22.55 8.34 -16.21
C VAL A 346 -22.27 7.34 -15.09
N ASN A 347 -21.14 7.47 -14.41
CA ASN A 347 -20.77 6.55 -13.35
C ASN A 347 -21.91 6.37 -12.33
N GLY A 348 -22.26 5.12 -12.06
CA GLY A 348 -23.40 4.72 -11.21
C GLY A 348 -24.62 4.24 -11.98
N GLN A 349 -24.80 4.66 -13.23
CA GLN A 349 -25.94 4.25 -14.05
C GLN A 349 -25.76 2.82 -14.56
N ALA A 350 -26.90 2.15 -14.78
CA ALA A 350 -26.97 0.80 -15.30
C ALA A 350 -27.53 0.80 -16.72
N TRP A 351 -26.94 0.00 -17.61
CA TRP A 351 -27.43 -0.15 -18.96
C TRP A 351 -28.69 -1.02 -19.02
N SER A 352 -29.74 -0.54 -19.67
CA SER A 352 -31.00 -1.29 -19.87
C SER A 352 -31.01 -2.16 -21.14
N GLY A 353 -29.92 -2.15 -21.92
CA GLY A 353 -29.85 -2.72 -23.26
C GLY A 353 -29.93 -1.69 -24.38
N SER A 354 -30.51 -0.51 -24.12
CA SER A 354 -30.59 0.58 -25.10
C SER A 354 -30.43 1.98 -24.52
N ASN A 355 -30.46 2.13 -23.19
CA ASN A 355 -30.33 3.42 -22.52
C ASN A 355 -29.70 3.27 -21.13
N CYS A 356 -29.13 4.34 -20.58
CA CYS A 356 -28.63 4.39 -19.22
C CYS A 356 -29.79 4.64 -18.24
N THR A 357 -29.92 3.83 -17.21
CA THR A 357 -31.06 3.80 -16.28
C THR A 357 -30.60 3.55 -14.84
N GLY A 358 -31.52 3.59 -13.87
CA GLY A 358 -31.18 3.49 -12.45
C GLY A 358 -32.22 2.74 -11.61
N THR A 359 -32.31 1.40 -11.74
CA THR A 359 -33.20 0.57 -10.92
C THR A 359 -32.69 0.41 -9.48
N GLY A 360 -33.41 0.98 -8.49
CA GLY A 360 -33.32 0.52 -7.09
C GLY A 360 -33.59 1.45 -5.88
N SER A 361 -33.87 2.76 -6.02
CA SER A 361 -34.39 3.78 -5.02
C SER A 361 -33.75 3.86 -3.59
N PRO A 362 -33.55 5.05 -2.94
CA PRO A 362 -34.06 6.39 -3.22
C PRO A 362 -32.93 7.43 -3.33
N ASN A 363 -32.37 7.58 -4.51
CA ASN A 363 -31.98 8.88 -5.05
C ASN A 363 -32.29 8.79 -6.54
N LEU A 364 -33.09 9.72 -7.03
CA LEU A 364 -33.99 9.58 -8.18
C LEU A 364 -33.31 9.34 -9.55
N TYR A 365 -31.99 9.17 -9.66
CA TYR A 365 -31.33 9.12 -10.98
C TYR A 365 -30.21 8.10 -11.21
N GLY A 366 -29.91 7.18 -10.29
CA GLY A 366 -28.93 6.13 -10.58
C GLY A 366 -27.58 6.62 -11.14
N ALA A 367 -27.17 7.86 -10.92
CA ALA A 367 -25.85 8.39 -11.26
C ALA A 367 -25.23 8.88 -9.95
N LEU A 368 -23.94 8.65 -9.74
CA LEU A 368 -23.29 8.92 -8.47
C LEU A 368 -22.44 10.18 -8.55
N ALA A 369 -22.93 11.25 -7.93
CA ALA A 369 -22.07 12.39 -7.62
C ALA A 369 -20.96 11.97 -6.63
N ALA A 370 -19.80 12.60 -6.74
CA ALA A 370 -18.61 12.22 -5.98
C ALA A 370 -17.74 13.44 -5.68
N THR A 371 -16.97 13.38 -4.59
CA THR A 371 -15.80 14.26 -4.46
C THR A 371 -14.82 13.97 -5.57
N TRP A 372 -13.91 14.89 -5.85
CA TRP A 372 -12.95 14.69 -6.94
C TRP A 372 -12.11 13.41 -6.75
N GLN A 373 -11.67 13.14 -5.52
CA GLN A 373 -10.91 11.92 -5.22
C GLN A 373 -11.73 10.65 -5.43
N GLN A 374 -13.00 10.67 -5.01
CA GLN A 374 -13.90 9.54 -5.24
C GLN A 374 -14.14 9.30 -6.73
N ALA A 375 -14.24 10.35 -7.56
CA ALA A 375 -14.40 10.22 -9.00
C ALA A 375 -13.15 9.59 -9.66
N VAL A 376 -11.95 10.06 -9.29
CA VAL A 376 -10.68 9.45 -9.77
C VAL A 376 -10.60 7.98 -9.39
N HIS A 377 -10.96 7.64 -8.15
CA HIS A 377 -10.95 6.26 -7.67
C HIS A 377 -11.99 5.39 -8.38
N ARG A 378 -13.26 5.83 -8.47
CA ARG A 378 -14.36 5.07 -9.08
C ARG A 378 -14.09 4.68 -10.52
N CYS A 379 -13.43 5.53 -11.30
CA CYS A 379 -13.06 5.16 -12.66
C CYS A 379 -12.02 4.05 -12.70
N ARG A 380 -11.06 4.01 -11.79
CA ARG A 380 -10.04 2.95 -11.75
C ARG A 380 -10.61 1.61 -11.27
N GLU A 381 -11.63 1.65 -10.42
CA GLU A 381 -12.30 0.44 -9.97
C GLU A 381 -12.95 -0.33 -11.13
N TYR A 382 -13.15 0.28 -12.29
CA TYR A 382 -13.58 -0.42 -13.50
C TYR A 382 -12.59 -1.52 -13.89
N ASP A 383 -11.28 -1.35 -13.66
CA ASP A 383 -10.26 -2.36 -13.97
C ASP A 383 -10.42 -3.63 -13.13
N LYS A 384 -11.06 -3.54 -11.96
CA LYS A 384 -11.32 -4.69 -11.07
C LYS A 384 -12.58 -5.47 -11.43
N LEU A 385 -13.43 -4.92 -12.29
CA LEU A 385 -14.64 -5.59 -12.73
C LEU A 385 -14.31 -6.85 -13.53
N ASN A 386 -15.29 -7.75 -13.65
CA ASN A 386 -15.19 -8.94 -14.49
C ASN A 386 -13.99 -9.84 -14.14
N GLY A 387 -13.67 -9.97 -12.85
CA GLY A 387 -12.54 -10.76 -12.37
C GLY A 387 -11.17 -10.16 -12.71
N GLY A 388 -11.09 -8.84 -12.93
CA GLY A 388 -9.89 -8.13 -13.33
C GLY A 388 -9.72 -7.97 -14.85
N ALA A 389 -10.68 -8.45 -15.65
CA ALA A 389 -10.70 -8.16 -17.09
C ALA A 389 -11.06 -6.69 -17.40
N GLY A 390 -11.65 -6.00 -16.42
CA GLY A 390 -12.03 -4.59 -16.52
C GLY A 390 -13.41 -4.35 -17.15
N TYR A 391 -13.89 -3.11 -17.13
CA TYR A 391 -15.20 -2.73 -17.69
C TYR A 391 -15.20 -2.87 -19.21
N ALA A 392 -16.22 -3.56 -19.73
CA ALA A 392 -16.35 -4.02 -21.11
C ALA A 392 -15.19 -4.91 -21.60
N GLY A 393 -14.38 -5.45 -20.67
CA GLY A 393 -13.14 -6.17 -20.97
C GLY A 393 -11.96 -5.28 -21.31
N LEU A 394 -12.03 -3.99 -20.95
CA LEU A 394 -10.97 -3.00 -21.14
C LEU A 394 -10.39 -2.59 -19.78
N GLN A 395 -9.10 -2.28 -19.75
CA GLN A 395 -8.37 -1.85 -18.55
C GLN A 395 -7.90 -0.39 -18.68
N ASN A 396 -7.17 0.09 -17.67
CA ASN A 396 -6.61 1.45 -17.62
C ASN A 396 -7.67 2.55 -17.58
N TRP A 397 -8.83 2.25 -17.00
CA TRP A 397 -9.91 3.22 -16.85
C TRP A 397 -9.53 4.35 -15.89
N ARG A 398 -9.79 5.58 -16.30
CA ARG A 398 -9.47 6.78 -15.53
C ARG A 398 -10.51 7.87 -15.71
N LEU A 399 -10.45 8.85 -14.82
CA LEU A 399 -11.18 10.10 -14.99
C LEU A 399 -10.55 10.90 -16.15
N PRO A 400 -11.35 11.41 -17.11
CA PRO A 400 -10.84 12.13 -18.27
C PRO A 400 -10.21 13.46 -17.85
N THR A 401 -9.21 13.91 -18.59
CA THR A 401 -8.65 15.26 -18.46
C THR A 401 -9.68 16.30 -18.89
N ILE A 402 -9.45 17.57 -18.54
CA ILE A 402 -10.36 18.64 -18.95
C ILE A 402 -10.45 18.77 -20.47
N ARG A 403 -9.34 18.53 -21.19
CA ARG A 403 -9.28 18.61 -22.65
C ARG A 403 -10.05 17.47 -23.30
N GLU A 404 -9.92 16.25 -22.77
CA GLU A 404 -10.70 15.11 -23.23
C GLU A 404 -12.20 15.33 -22.99
N MET A 405 -12.58 15.86 -21.83
CA MET A 405 -13.98 16.19 -21.55
C MET A 405 -14.53 17.26 -22.52
N GLN A 406 -13.74 18.29 -22.82
CA GLN A 406 -14.10 19.35 -23.77
C GLN A 406 -14.20 18.84 -25.21
N SER A 407 -13.49 17.77 -25.55
CA SER A 407 -13.54 17.17 -26.88
C SER A 407 -14.90 16.54 -27.21
N LEU A 408 -15.80 16.37 -26.21
CA LEU A 408 -17.17 15.91 -26.40
C LEU A 408 -18.17 17.05 -26.66
N PHE A 409 -17.74 18.31 -26.62
CA PHE A 409 -18.65 19.46 -26.67
C PHE A 409 -19.03 19.85 -28.10
N ASP A 410 -20.31 19.73 -28.40
CA ASP A 410 -20.95 20.21 -29.61
C ASP A 410 -21.82 21.42 -29.27
N TYR A 411 -21.45 22.58 -29.80
CA TYR A 411 -22.08 23.88 -29.59
C TYR A 411 -23.10 24.22 -30.69
N SER A 412 -23.37 23.31 -31.64
CA SER A 412 -24.50 23.44 -32.57
C SER A 412 -25.85 23.28 -31.87
N TYR A 413 -25.85 22.72 -30.66
CA TYR A 413 -27.00 22.60 -29.77
C TYR A 413 -27.26 23.95 -29.06
N TYR A 414 -28.37 24.63 -29.40
CA TYR A 414 -28.68 25.98 -28.88
C TYR A 414 -29.62 25.96 -27.67
N ALA A 415 -29.21 26.68 -26.63
CA ALA A 415 -29.98 27.37 -25.58
C ALA A 415 -31.02 26.61 -24.73
N ASP A 416 -31.28 25.32 -24.95
CA ASP A 416 -31.93 24.41 -23.99
C ASP A 416 -31.43 22.95 -24.14
N ASP A 417 -30.44 22.74 -25.00
CA ASP A 417 -29.90 21.43 -25.39
C ASP A 417 -28.52 21.14 -24.78
N TYR A 418 -28.24 19.85 -24.64
CA TYR A 418 -27.01 19.33 -24.04
C TYR A 418 -25.82 19.49 -24.99
N ILE A 419 -24.72 20.06 -24.50
CA ILE A 419 -23.50 20.18 -25.31
C ILE A 419 -22.81 18.82 -25.54
N ILE A 420 -23.24 17.76 -24.84
CA ILE A 420 -22.79 16.39 -25.08
C ILE A 420 -23.96 15.63 -25.70
N SER A 421 -23.72 15.00 -26.85
CA SER A 421 -24.77 14.36 -27.63
C SER A 421 -25.47 13.23 -26.84
N PRO A 422 -26.80 13.34 -26.59
CA PRO A 422 -27.55 12.33 -25.83
C PRO A 422 -27.78 11.02 -26.60
N ILE A 423 -27.53 11.00 -27.91
CA ILE A 423 -27.59 9.76 -28.70
C ILE A 423 -26.36 8.88 -28.44
N HIS A 424 -25.21 9.52 -28.19
CA HIS A 424 -23.93 8.84 -27.93
C HIS A 424 -23.71 8.61 -26.42
N PHE A 425 -24.31 9.44 -25.58
CA PHE A 425 -24.27 9.37 -24.11
C PHE A 425 -25.69 9.51 -23.54
N PRO A 426 -26.48 8.43 -23.57
CA PRO A 426 -27.91 8.51 -23.34
C PRO A 426 -28.27 8.67 -21.86
N ASN A 427 -29.36 9.40 -21.60
CA ASN A 427 -29.81 9.78 -20.25
C ASN A 427 -28.71 10.43 -19.38
N ILE A 428 -27.91 11.30 -20.00
CA ILE A 428 -26.99 12.18 -19.28
C ILE A 428 -27.76 13.04 -18.27
N ILE A 429 -27.15 13.35 -17.12
CA ILE A 429 -27.81 14.15 -16.08
C ILE A 429 -27.74 15.62 -16.46
N ASP A 430 -28.86 16.18 -16.87
CA ASP A 430 -28.93 17.40 -17.67
C ASP A 430 -29.33 18.70 -16.95
N GLY A 431 -29.81 18.63 -15.70
CA GLY A 431 -30.25 19.80 -14.94
C GLY A 431 -29.13 20.70 -14.37
N ASN A 432 -28.54 21.58 -15.18
CA ASN A 432 -27.46 22.52 -14.79
C ASN A 432 -26.38 21.86 -13.91
N THR A 433 -25.97 20.67 -14.33
CA THR A 433 -25.08 19.80 -13.56
C THR A 433 -23.62 20.03 -13.93
N ASN A 434 -22.75 19.51 -13.07
CA ASN A 434 -21.31 19.62 -13.28
C ASN A 434 -20.69 18.23 -13.31
N TYR A 435 -19.61 18.13 -14.07
CA TYR A 435 -18.83 16.91 -14.25
C TYR A 435 -17.37 17.17 -13.92
N TRP A 436 -16.76 16.30 -13.13
CA TRP A 436 -15.34 16.36 -12.81
C TRP A 436 -14.47 15.99 -13.99
N SER A 437 -13.30 16.64 -14.08
CA SER A 437 -12.16 16.17 -14.84
C SER A 437 -10.99 15.82 -13.89
N SER A 438 -10.02 15.05 -14.35
CA SER A 438 -8.80 14.72 -13.61
C SER A 438 -7.81 15.88 -13.56
N SER A 439 -8.00 16.94 -14.36
CA SER A 439 -7.05 18.05 -14.40
C SER A 439 -7.12 18.89 -13.14
N VAL A 440 -6.04 18.88 -12.35
CA VAL A 440 -5.90 19.72 -11.16
C VAL A 440 -5.55 21.15 -11.59
N ARG A 441 -6.09 22.13 -10.86
CA ARG A 441 -5.77 23.53 -11.13
C ARG A 441 -4.32 23.81 -10.73
N ALA A 442 -3.48 24.17 -11.70
CA ALA A 442 -2.04 24.27 -11.49
C ALA A 442 -1.62 25.19 -10.34
N ASN A 443 -2.30 26.34 -10.20
CA ASN A 443 -2.03 27.36 -9.17
C ASN A 443 -2.83 27.19 -7.87
N SER A 444 -3.70 26.16 -7.76
CA SER A 444 -4.51 25.88 -6.56
C SER A 444 -4.77 24.39 -6.46
N LYS A 445 -3.88 23.67 -5.76
CA LYS A 445 -3.87 22.19 -5.71
C LYS A 445 -5.08 21.59 -4.98
N ASP A 446 -5.75 22.39 -4.16
CA ASP A 446 -7.04 22.13 -3.52
C ASP A 446 -8.23 22.08 -4.49
N LYS A 447 -8.05 22.58 -5.73
CA LYS A 447 -9.09 22.67 -6.75
C LYS A 447 -8.79 21.79 -7.97
N ALA A 448 -9.85 21.29 -8.59
CA ALA A 448 -9.80 20.59 -9.88
C ALA A 448 -10.76 21.24 -10.88
N PHE A 449 -10.52 21.02 -12.17
CA PHE A 449 -11.41 21.50 -13.22
C PHE A 449 -12.66 20.65 -13.31
N LYS A 450 -13.78 21.33 -13.54
CA LYS A 450 -15.10 20.78 -13.79
C LYS A 450 -15.73 21.48 -14.96
N VAL A 451 -16.61 20.76 -15.65
CA VAL A 451 -17.40 21.33 -16.75
C VAL A 451 -18.87 21.36 -16.36
N ASN A 452 -19.56 22.40 -16.81
CA ASN A 452 -21.01 22.47 -16.76
C ASN A 452 -21.55 22.19 -18.17
N ILE A 453 -22.24 21.07 -18.34
CA ILE A 453 -22.66 20.58 -19.65
C ILE A 453 -23.93 21.28 -20.17
N TYR A 454 -24.64 22.00 -19.30
CA TYR A 454 -25.78 22.83 -19.70
C TYR A 454 -25.32 24.17 -20.26
N ALA A 455 -24.31 24.79 -19.64
CA ALA A 455 -23.84 26.13 -19.99
C ALA A 455 -22.56 26.15 -20.85
N GLY A 456 -21.94 25.00 -21.15
CA GLY A 456 -20.65 24.96 -21.86
C GLY A 456 -19.49 25.57 -21.09
N LYS A 457 -19.57 25.66 -19.75
CA LYS A 457 -18.61 26.41 -18.92
C LYS A 457 -17.57 25.49 -18.29
N THR A 458 -16.31 25.80 -18.53
CA THR A 458 -15.17 25.21 -17.81
C THR A 458 -14.80 26.09 -16.62
N GLN A 459 -14.78 25.50 -15.42
CA GLN A 459 -14.46 26.21 -14.17
C GLN A 459 -13.63 25.30 -13.25
N SER A 460 -13.15 25.81 -12.13
CA SER A 460 -12.51 25.01 -11.09
C SER A 460 -13.31 25.05 -9.79
N ALA A 461 -13.35 23.95 -9.07
CA ALA A 461 -14.02 23.85 -7.77
C ALA A 461 -13.17 23.07 -6.76
N ASP A 462 -13.48 23.23 -5.47
CA ASP A 462 -12.77 22.54 -4.39
C ASP A 462 -13.01 21.04 -4.47
N LYS A 463 -11.93 20.27 -4.42
CA LYS A 463 -11.93 18.80 -4.59
C LYS A 463 -12.74 18.06 -3.52
N THR A 464 -12.78 18.58 -2.29
CA THR A 464 -13.29 17.87 -1.10
C THR A 464 -14.73 18.17 -0.74
N THR A 465 -15.21 19.37 -1.03
CA THR A 465 -16.53 19.84 -0.57
C THR A 465 -17.61 19.76 -1.65
N ASN A 466 -17.22 19.61 -2.93
CA ASN A 466 -18.15 19.56 -4.05
C ASN A 466 -18.38 18.12 -4.51
N LEU A 467 -19.65 17.79 -4.77
CA LEU A 467 -20.06 16.50 -5.32
C LEU A 467 -20.57 16.69 -6.75
N TYR A 468 -19.83 16.17 -7.72
CA TYR A 468 -20.18 16.27 -9.15
C TYR A 468 -20.18 14.90 -9.82
N TYR A 469 -20.84 14.81 -10.96
CA TYR A 469 -20.87 13.58 -11.77
C TYR A 469 -19.54 13.41 -12.51
N HIS A 470 -19.35 12.25 -13.13
CA HIS A 470 -18.16 11.98 -13.92
C HIS A 470 -18.42 10.86 -14.92
N TYR A 471 -17.73 10.96 -16.06
CA TYR A 471 -17.50 9.86 -16.96
C TYR A 471 -16.13 9.25 -16.70
N CYS A 472 -15.94 8.03 -17.18
CA CYS A 472 -14.66 7.34 -17.18
C CYS A 472 -14.25 7.08 -18.62
N VAL A 473 -12.95 7.09 -18.86
CA VAL A 473 -12.34 6.93 -20.17
C VAL A 473 -11.14 5.99 -20.09
N THR A 474 -10.85 5.29 -21.17
CA THR A 474 -9.63 4.51 -21.39
C THR A 474 -9.13 4.70 -22.82
N SER A 475 -7.83 4.48 -23.05
CA SER A 475 -7.23 4.45 -24.39
C SER A 475 -7.26 3.05 -25.04
N GLY A 476 -7.86 2.05 -24.38
CA GLY A 476 -7.81 0.65 -24.82
C GLY A 476 -6.68 -0.11 -24.16
#